data_AF-A0A5B0SET9-F1
#
_entry.id   AF-A0A5B0SET9-F1
#
_cell.length_a   1.000
_cell.length_b   1.000
_cell.length_c   1.000
_cell.angle_alpha   90.00
_cell.angle_beta   90.00
_cell.angle_gamma   90.00
#
_symmetry.space_group_name_H-M   'P 1'
#
loop_
_entity.id
_entity.type
_entity.pdbx_description
1 polymer ?
#
loop_
_entity_poly.entity_id
_entity_poly.type
_entity_poly.pdbx_seq_one_letter_code
_entity_poly.pdbx_strand_id
1 'polypeptide(L)' 'MPLNLDEEFKLYSTNAEREKYDNQATLYSIILSLEYLERAYVRDSITQAQ' A
#
# COMPACT_ATOMS: atom_id res chain seq x y z
N MET A 1 -13.10 -22.15 4.72
CA MET A 1 -13.78 -21.63 5.92
C MET A 1 -14.77 -20.57 5.48
N PRO A 2 -16.05 -20.63 5.89
CA PRO A 2 -16.97 -19.52 5.69
C PRO A 2 -16.52 -18.31 6.53
N LEU A 3 -16.65 -17.11 5.97
CA LEU A 3 -16.40 -15.86 6.68
C LEU A 3 -17.52 -15.65 7.72
N ASN A 4 -17.18 -15.60 9.01
CA ASN A 4 -18.14 -15.31 10.07
C ASN A 4 -18.34 -13.79 10.15
N LEU A 5 -19.53 -13.29 9.79
CA LEU A 5 -19.79 -11.85 9.75
C LEU A 5 -20.04 -11.22 11.13
N ASP A 6 -20.25 -12.05 12.17
CA ASP A 6 -20.51 -11.58 13.54
C ASP A 6 -19.22 -11.33 14.34
N GLU A 7 -18.05 -11.57 13.74
CA GLU A 7 -16.73 -11.43 14.39
C GLU A 7 -15.84 -10.39 13.70
N GLU A 8 -15.14 -9.57 14.51
CA GLU A 8 -14.11 -8.66 14.01
C GLU A 8 -12.81 -9.41 13.75
N PHE A 9 -12.29 -9.30 12.51
CA PHE A 9 -11.01 -9.90 12.13
C PHE A 9 -9.87 -8.90 12.26
N LYS A 10 -8.81 -9.32 12.95
CA LYS A 10 -7.55 -8.58 12.99
C LYS A 10 -6.71 -8.92 11.77
N LEU A 11 -6.03 -7.92 11.21
CA LEU A 11 -5.09 -8.11 10.11
C LEU A 11 -3.92 -9.02 10.50
N TYR A 12 -3.46 -8.94 11.75
CA TYR A 12 -2.39 -9.75 12.31
C TYR A 12 -2.72 -10.21 13.74
N SER A 13 -2.12 -11.31 14.16
CA SER A 13 -2.21 -11.85 15.53
C SER A 13 -0.85 -11.93 16.23
N THR A 14 0.25 -11.79 15.50
CA THR A 14 1.62 -11.80 16.05
C THR A 14 2.42 -10.55 15.65
N ASN A 15 3.50 -10.26 16.38
CA ASN A 15 4.41 -9.15 16.03
C ASN A 15 5.09 -9.37 14.66
N ALA A 16 5.44 -10.61 14.33
CA ALA A 16 6.05 -10.95 13.04
C ALA A 16 5.08 -10.73 11.87
N GLU A 17 3.80 -11.06 12.04
CA GLU A 17 2.75 -10.76 11.05
C GLU A 17 2.54 -9.26 10.90
N ARG A 18 2.52 -8.51 12.02
CA ARG A 18 2.42 -7.04 11.99
C ARG A 18 3.55 -6.42 11.17
N GLU A 19 4.80 -6.81 11.44
CA GLU A 19 5.97 -6.33 10.71
C GLU A 19 5.89 -6.67 9.22
N LYS A 20 5.44 -7.90 8.88
CA LYS A 20 5.22 -8.30 7.49
C LYS A 20 4.22 -7.39 6.79
N TYR A 21 3.08 -7.08 7.41
CA TYR A 21 2.07 -6.20 6.79
C TYR A 21 2.54 -4.75 6.70
N ASP A 22 3.29 -4.24 7.69
CA ASP A 22 3.90 -2.90 7.63
C ASP A 22 4.87 -2.78 6.43
N ASN A 23 5.69 -3.81 6.22
CA ASN A 23 6.61 -3.87 5.07
C ASN A 23 5.83 -3.92 3.73
N GLN A 24 4.75 -4.70 3.67
CA GLN A 24 3.90 -4.79 2.49
C GLN A 24 3.19 -3.46 2.19
N ALA A 25 2.64 -2.79 3.21
CA ALA A 25 1.98 -1.51 3.08
C ALA A 25 2.96 -0.42 2.61
N THR A 26 4.19 -0.44 3.14
CA THR A 26 5.26 0.48 2.72
C THR A 26 5.63 0.27 1.25
N LEU A 27 5.85 -0.97 0.83
CA LEU A 27 6.17 -1.28 -0.57
C LEU A 27 5.03 -0.86 -1.50
N TYR A 28 3.78 -1.15 -1.12
CA TYR A 28 2.61 -0.76 -1.89
C TYR A 28 2.50 0.77 -2.05
N SER A 29 2.72 1.51 -0.96
CA SER A 29 2.71 2.97 -0.97
C SER A 29 3.76 3.56 -1.92
N ILE A 30 4.97 2.99 -1.95
CA ILE A 30 6.04 3.40 -2.86
C ILE A 30 5.62 3.17 -4.32
N ILE A 31 5.14 1.96 -4.63
CA ILE A 31 4.72 1.59 -6.00
C ILE A 31 3.61 2.53 -6.48
N LEU A 32 2.59 2.74 -5.65
CA LEU A 32 1.45 3.59 -6.00
C LEU A 32 1.86 5.05 -6.18
N SER A 33 2.75 5.55 -5.32
CA SER A 33 3.27 6.92 -5.42
C SER A 33 4.08 7.12 -6.70
N LEU A 34 4.90 6.14 -7.08
CA LEU A 34 5.65 6.18 -8.35
C LEU A 34 4.72 6.15 -9.56
N GLU A 35 3.71 5.29 -9.56
CA GLU A 35 2.73 5.25 -10.65
C GLU A 35 2.04 6.60 -10.82
N TYR A 36 1.62 7.25 -9.74
CA TYR A 36 1.02 8.59 -9.81
C TYR A 36 2.01 9.64 -10.30
N LEU A 37 3.27 9.57 -9.86
CA LEU A 37 4.32 10.48 -10.30
C LEU A 37 4.56 10.36 -11.81
N GLU A 38 4.69 9.14 -12.32
CA GLU A 38 4.86 8.85 -13.75
C GLU A 38 3.66 9.33 -14.56
N ARG A 39 2.44 9.07 -14.06
CA ARG A 39 1.19 9.52 -14.70
C ARG A 39 1.07 11.04 -14.74
N ALA A 40 1.55 11.74 -13.72
CA ALA A 40 1.56 13.20 -13.68
C ALA A 40 2.61 13.77 -14.65
N TYR A 41 3.78 13.14 -14.74
CA TYR A 41 4.84 13.52 -15.67
C TYR A 41 4.40 13.38 -17.14
N VAL A 42 3.82 12.23 -17.51
CA VAL A 42 3.33 11.97 -18.88
C VAL A 42 2.19 12.92 -19.29
N ARG A 43 1.49 13.53 -18.33
CA ARG A 43 0.41 14.50 -18.57
C ARG A 43 0.90 15.95 -18.51
N ASP A 44 2.21 16.18 -18.52
CA ASP A 44 2.82 17.51 -18.36
C ASP A 44 2.34 18.27 -17.11
N SER A 45 1.83 17.55 -16.10
CA SER A 45 1.31 18.14 -14.86
C SER A 45 2.44 18.48 -13.88
N ILE A 46 3.62 17.90 -14.10
CA ILE A 46 4.87 18.20 -13.40
C ILE A 46 6.00 18.30 -14.43
N THR A 47 6.93 19.22 -14.23
CA THR A 47 8.08 19.39 -15.13
C THR A 47 9.20 18.42 -14.77
N GLN A 48 10.15 18.26 -15.68
CA GLN A 48 11.40 17.52 -15.44
C GLN A 48 12.37 18.31 -14.54
N ALA A 49 11.88 18.83 -13.42
CA ALA A 49 12.69 19.60 -12.48
C ALA A 49 12.66 18.96 -11.09
N GLN A 50 13.72 18.21 -10.79
CA GLN A 50 14.48 18.30 -9.54
C GLN A 50 15.94 17.96 -9.83
#